data_AF-A0A520HJB3-F1
#
_entry.id   AF-A0A520HJB3-F1
#
_cell.length_a   1.000
_cell.length_b   1.000
_cell.length_c   1.000
_cell.angle_alpha   90.00
_cell.angle_beta   90.00
_cell.angle_gamma   90.00
#
_symmetry.space_group_name_H-M   'P 1'
#
loop_
_entity.id
_entity.type
_entity.pdbx_description
1 polymer ?
#
loop_
_entity_poly.entity_id
_entity_poly.type
_entity_poly.pdbx_seq_one_letter_code
_entity_poly.pdbx_strand_id
1 'polypeptide(L)'
;MTRLAILLPLAALPLTASCARDNGTYPSLAQRPAEKRGFAEPEAPPTAPIAADPTLDARIATMQATLATIVTGFDRDAAKATAGAARSGARTIGSDAWLDAQTALASLDDWRAQASSLAT
;
A
#
# COMPACT_ATOMS: atom_id res chain seq x y z
N MET A 1 -55.72 55.40 -33.54
CA MET A 1 -54.72 56.09 -32.70
C MET A 1 -53.92 55.15 -31.80
N THR A 2 -54.41 53.93 -31.51
CA THR A 2 -53.76 52.95 -30.60
C THR A 2 -52.50 52.28 -31.15
N ARG A 3 -52.36 52.13 -32.47
CA ARG A 3 -51.16 51.53 -33.09
C ARG A 3 -49.91 52.42 -33.01
N LEU A 4 -50.10 53.74 -33.02
CA LEU A 4 -49.00 54.71 -32.92
C LEU A 4 -48.42 54.77 -31.50
N ALA A 5 -49.27 54.54 -30.48
CA ALA A 5 -48.86 54.52 -29.07
C ALA A 5 -47.98 53.31 -28.70
N ILE A 6 -48.07 52.20 -29.43
CA ILE A 6 -47.24 50.99 -29.22
C ILE A 6 -45.91 51.06 -29.98
N LEU A 7 -45.88 51.76 -31.12
CA LEU A 7 -44.67 51.92 -31.94
C LEU A 7 -43.65 52.88 -31.30
N LEU A 8 -44.12 53.87 -30.52
CA LEU A 8 -43.27 54.86 -29.87
C LEU A 8 -42.32 54.27 -28.80
N PRO A 9 -42.76 53.41 -27.85
CA PRO A 9 -41.82 52.78 -26.91
C PRO A 9 -40.92 51.76 -27.61
N LEU A 10 -41.41 51.07 -28.65
CA LEU A 10 -40.62 50.08 -29.38
C LEU A 10 -39.46 50.71 -30.17
N ALA A 11 -39.67 51.89 -30.72
CA ALA A 11 -38.63 52.68 -31.39
C ALA A 11 -37.57 53.23 -30.42
N ALA A 12 -37.86 53.27 -29.11
CA ALA A 12 -36.93 53.76 -28.10
C ALA A 12 -35.97 52.67 -27.54
N LEU A 13 -36.25 51.38 -27.76
CA LEU A 13 -35.38 50.28 -27.31
C LEU A 13 -33.94 50.32 -27.85
N PRO A 14 -33.66 50.61 -29.15
CA PRO A 14 -32.26 50.64 -29.63
C PRO A 14 -31.45 51.81 -29.04
N LEU A 15 -32.11 52.86 -28.53
CA LEU A 15 -31.44 54.00 -27.90
C LEU A 15 -30.86 53.66 -26.52
N THR A 16 -31.32 52.58 -25.87
CA THR A 16 -30.78 52.12 -24.57
C THR A 16 -29.59 51.15 -24.72
N ALA A 17 -29.32 50.66 -25.93
CA ALA A 17 -28.20 49.74 -26.19
C ALA A 17 -26.81 50.42 -26.17
N SER A 18 -26.75 51.76 -26.10
CA SER A 18 -25.49 52.52 -26.13
C SER A 18 -24.62 52.37 -24.87
N CYS A 19 -25.13 51.77 -23.79
CA CYS A 19 -24.36 51.56 -22.55
C CYS A 19 -23.48 50.31 -22.57
N ALA A 20 -23.57 49.45 -23.59
CA ALA A 20 -22.65 48.31 -23.77
C ALA A 20 -21.41 48.69 -24.60
N ARG A 21 -21.20 49.98 -24.88
CA ARG A 21 -20.06 50.44 -25.66
C ARG A 21 -18.80 50.33 -24.83
N ASP A 22 -18.14 49.22 -25.03
CA ASP A 22 -16.85 48.96 -24.44
C ASP A 22 -15.76 49.77 -25.14
N ASN A 23 -15.23 50.74 -24.42
CA ASN A 23 -14.14 51.61 -24.86
C ASN A 23 -12.78 51.20 -24.27
N GLY A 24 -12.72 50.05 -23.60
CA GLY A 24 -11.49 49.48 -23.09
C GLY A 24 -10.63 48.87 -24.20
N THR A 25 -9.33 49.11 -24.15
CA THR A 25 -8.37 48.32 -24.92
C THR A 25 -8.24 46.95 -24.27
N TYR A 26 -8.85 45.93 -24.88
CA TYR A 26 -8.73 44.56 -24.42
C TYR A 26 -7.36 43.97 -24.72
N PRO A 27 -6.78 43.16 -23.82
CA PRO A 27 -5.65 42.32 -24.18
C PRO A 27 -6.06 41.36 -25.31
N SER A 28 -5.09 41.00 -26.15
CA SER A 28 -5.33 40.04 -27.23
C SER A 28 -5.79 38.69 -26.66
N LEU A 29 -6.88 38.15 -27.22
CA LEU A 29 -7.32 36.76 -27.00
C LEU A 29 -6.57 35.77 -27.90
N ALA A 30 -5.56 36.22 -28.64
CA ALA A 30 -4.71 35.31 -29.39
C ALA A 30 -3.96 34.38 -28.42
N GLN A 31 -3.89 33.11 -28.80
CA GLN A 31 -3.16 32.10 -28.05
C GLN A 31 -1.72 32.56 -27.78
N ARG A 32 -1.33 32.59 -26.51
CA ARG A 32 -0.02 33.10 -26.09
C ARG A 32 1.08 32.15 -26.59
N PRO A 33 2.30 32.63 -26.87
CA PRO A 33 3.40 31.75 -27.31
C PRO A 33 3.66 30.56 -26.36
N ALA A 34 3.46 30.74 -25.05
CA ALA A 34 3.61 29.67 -24.06
C ALA A 34 2.55 28.56 -24.20
N GLU A 35 1.35 28.89 -24.66
CA GLU A 35 0.23 27.97 -24.84
C GLU A 35 0.34 27.13 -26.12
N LYS A 36 1.34 27.42 -26.97
CA LYS A 36 1.66 26.63 -28.17
C LYS A 36 2.69 25.53 -27.91
N ARG A 37 3.26 25.48 -26.70
CA ARG A 37 4.20 24.41 -26.32
C ARG A 37 3.43 23.19 -25.87
N GLY A 38 3.89 22.00 -26.26
CA GLY A 38 3.35 20.74 -25.76
C GLY A 38 3.74 20.51 -24.30
N PHE A 39 2.85 19.88 -23.55
CA PHE A 39 3.07 19.46 -22.16
C PHE A 39 3.51 17.99 -22.09
N ALA A 40 4.19 17.48 -23.11
CA ALA A 40 4.67 16.10 -23.09
C ALA A 40 5.67 15.94 -21.95
N GLU A 41 5.40 14.98 -21.06
CA GLU A 41 6.33 14.55 -20.03
C GLU A 41 7.64 14.12 -20.73
N PRO A 42 8.81 14.59 -20.27
CA PRO A 42 10.09 14.09 -20.76
C PRO A 42 10.17 12.57 -20.56
N GLU A 43 10.77 11.87 -21.50
CA GLU A 43 10.97 10.44 -21.35
C GLU A 43 11.87 10.15 -20.15
N ALA A 44 11.43 9.24 -19.29
CA ALA A 44 12.19 8.88 -18.10
C ALA A 44 13.53 8.26 -18.50
N PRO A 45 14.62 8.57 -17.77
CA PRO A 45 15.90 7.93 -18.04
C PRO A 45 15.80 6.41 -17.84
N PRO A 46 16.62 5.62 -18.56
CA PRO A 46 16.63 4.18 -18.40
C PRO A 46 17.00 3.81 -16.95
N THR A 47 16.35 2.77 -16.42
CA THR A 47 16.64 2.26 -15.07
C THR A 47 18.10 1.81 -14.99
N ALA A 48 18.82 2.27 -13.96
CA ALA A 48 20.20 1.85 -13.74
C ALA A 48 20.28 0.34 -13.44
N PRO A 49 21.38 -0.34 -13.81
CA PRO A 49 21.60 -1.73 -13.43
C PRO A 49 21.65 -1.89 -11.92
N ILE A 50 20.91 -2.87 -11.37
CA ILE A 50 21.00 -3.22 -9.96
C ILE A 50 22.25 -4.08 -9.76
N ALA A 51 23.18 -3.62 -8.92
CA ALA A 51 24.32 -4.41 -8.50
C ALA A 51 23.92 -5.41 -7.41
N ALA A 52 24.50 -6.61 -7.44
CA ALA A 52 24.33 -7.58 -6.36
C ALA A 52 24.97 -7.05 -5.06
N ASP A 53 24.30 -7.28 -3.94
CA ASP A 53 24.81 -6.96 -2.60
C ASP A 53 25.24 -8.26 -1.88
N PRO A 54 26.53 -8.63 -1.92
CA PRO A 54 27.01 -9.86 -1.30
C PRO A 54 26.85 -9.87 0.23
N THR A 55 26.73 -8.69 0.86
CA THR A 55 26.50 -8.59 2.31
C THR A 55 25.06 -8.97 2.63
N LEU A 56 24.11 -8.48 1.83
CA LEU A 56 22.71 -8.88 1.95
C LEU A 56 22.54 -10.39 1.69
N ASP A 57 23.18 -10.91 0.64
CA ASP A 57 23.13 -12.34 0.30
C ASP A 57 23.66 -13.21 1.45
N ALA A 58 24.77 -12.82 2.07
CA ALA A 58 25.32 -13.52 3.23
C ALA A 58 24.38 -13.50 4.45
N ARG A 59 23.69 -12.37 4.68
CA ARG A 59 22.68 -12.27 5.75
C ARG A 59 21.49 -13.20 5.50
N ILE A 60 20.98 -13.22 4.27
CA ILE A 60 19.88 -14.11 3.87
C ILE A 60 20.30 -15.58 4.05
N ALA A 61 21.49 -15.96 3.58
CA ALA A 61 22.00 -17.32 3.73
C ALA A 61 22.11 -17.74 5.21
N THR A 62 22.57 -16.83 6.07
CA THR A 62 22.64 -17.06 7.53
C THR A 62 21.24 -17.27 8.12
N MET A 63 20.27 -16.42 7.77
CA MET A 63 18.89 -16.55 8.24
C MET A 63 18.25 -17.87 7.78
N GLN A 64 18.51 -18.29 6.54
CA GLN A 64 18.03 -19.57 5.99
C GLN A 64 18.62 -20.76 6.75
N ALA A 65 19.91 -20.74 7.06
CA ALA A 65 20.56 -21.81 7.83
C ALA A 65 20.00 -21.91 9.26
N THR A 66 19.80 -20.76 9.92
CA THR A 66 19.18 -20.72 11.26
C THR A 66 17.74 -21.23 11.21
N LEU A 67 16.95 -20.82 10.22
CA LEU A 67 15.57 -21.30 10.04
C LEU A 67 15.52 -22.81 9.84
N ALA A 68 16.41 -23.39 9.01
CA ALA A 68 16.46 -24.84 8.80
C ALA A 68 16.75 -25.61 10.10
N THR A 69 17.61 -25.05 10.96
CA THR A 69 17.90 -25.62 12.29
C THR A 69 16.67 -25.57 13.20
N ILE A 70 15.96 -24.44 13.23
CA ILE A 70 14.72 -24.27 14.01
C ILE A 70 13.64 -25.25 13.55
N VAL A 71 13.41 -25.36 12.23
CA VAL A 71 12.40 -26.28 11.67
C VAL A 71 12.71 -27.72 12.05
N THR A 72 13.97 -28.16 11.85
CA THR A 72 14.38 -29.53 12.18
C THR A 72 14.25 -29.82 13.69
N GLY A 73 14.60 -28.84 14.53
CA GLY A 73 14.45 -28.93 15.98
C GLY A 73 13.00 -29.02 16.42
N PHE A 74 12.16 -28.13 15.89
CA PHE A 74 10.72 -28.11 16.14
C PHE A 74 10.06 -29.42 15.72
N ASP A 75 10.29 -29.90 14.50
CA ASP A 75 9.65 -31.13 13.99
C ASP A 75 9.95 -32.34 14.88
N ARG A 76 11.21 -32.47 15.31
CA ARG A 76 11.64 -33.51 16.24
C ARG A 76 10.91 -33.42 17.58
N ASP A 77 10.85 -32.23 18.18
CA ASP A 77 10.27 -32.07 19.52
C ASP A 77 8.75 -32.04 19.49
N ALA A 78 8.14 -31.59 18.39
CA ALA A 78 6.72 -31.69 18.11
C ALA A 78 6.29 -33.15 18.01
N ALA A 79 7.05 -33.99 17.29
CA ALA A 79 6.78 -35.44 17.24
C ALA A 79 6.80 -36.08 18.65
N LYS A 80 7.74 -35.68 19.52
CA LYS A 80 7.80 -36.14 20.92
C LYS A 80 6.58 -35.66 21.71
N ALA A 81 6.20 -34.39 21.58
CA ALA A 81 5.05 -33.81 22.26
C ALA A 81 3.74 -34.49 21.83
N THR A 82 3.55 -34.72 20.52
CA THR A 82 2.41 -35.48 19.98
C THR A 82 2.37 -36.90 20.53
N ALA A 83 3.50 -37.61 20.53
CA ALA A 83 3.58 -38.97 21.10
C ALA A 83 3.33 -38.97 22.63
N GLY A 84 3.77 -37.94 23.35
CA GLY A 84 3.48 -37.74 24.77
C GLY A 84 1.98 -37.56 25.03
N ALA A 85 1.34 -36.65 24.30
CA ALA A 85 -0.09 -36.40 24.39
C ALA A 85 -0.93 -37.65 24.08
N ALA A 86 -0.57 -38.40 23.05
CA ALA A 86 -1.26 -39.66 22.72
C ALA A 86 -1.14 -40.71 23.84
N ARG A 87 0.02 -40.80 24.50
CA ARG A 87 0.26 -41.71 25.63
C ARG A 87 -0.43 -41.28 26.92
N SER A 88 -0.62 -39.97 27.13
CA SER A 88 -1.22 -39.41 28.33
C SER A 88 -2.75 -39.37 28.30
N GLY A 89 -3.37 -39.41 27.12
CA GLY A 89 -4.81 -39.20 26.94
C GLY A 89 -5.75 -39.93 27.92
N ALA A 90 -5.67 -41.27 28.01
CA ALA A 90 -6.54 -42.06 28.88
C ALA A 90 -6.09 -42.09 30.36
N ARG A 91 -5.06 -41.33 30.74
CA ARG A 91 -4.48 -41.33 32.09
C ARG A 91 -5.07 -40.21 32.94
N THR A 92 -5.02 -40.38 34.26
CA THR A 92 -5.48 -39.39 35.22
C THR A 92 -4.72 -38.06 35.03
N ILE A 93 -5.47 -36.94 35.01
CA ILE A 93 -4.92 -35.59 35.04
C ILE A 93 -3.99 -35.45 36.25
N GLY A 94 -2.82 -34.85 36.05
CA GLY A 94 -1.81 -34.70 37.10
C GLY A 94 -0.92 -35.92 37.34
N SER A 95 -1.10 -37.01 36.60
CA SER A 95 -0.12 -38.11 36.57
C SER A 95 1.20 -37.67 35.93
N ASP A 96 2.30 -38.35 36.23
CA ASP A 96 3.62 -38.04 35.66
C ASP A 96 3.59 -38.01 34.14
N ALA A 97 2.92 -38.98 33.50
CA ALA A 97 2.77 -39.02 32.05
C ALA A 97 1.97 -37.82 31.49
N TRP A 98 1.03 -37.27 32.26
CA TRP A 98 0.32 -36.05 31.90
C TRP A 98 1.22 -34.82 32.03
N LEU A 99 1.99 -34.72 33.12
CA LEU A 99 2.96 -33.64 33.34
C LEU A 99 4.07 -33.64 32.29
N ASP A 100 4.63 -34.80 31.96
CA ASP A 100 5.64 -34.96 30.91
C ASP A 100 5.14 -34.47 29.55
N ALA A 101 3.88 -34.78 29.21
CA ALA A 101 3.26 -34.31 27.97
C ALA A 101 3.11 -32.78 27.95
N GLN A 102 2.66 -32.19 29.07
CA GLN A 102 2.54 -30.73 29.22
C GLN A 102 3.89 -30.04 29.11
N THR A 103 4.94 -30.58 29.74
CA THR A 103 6.31 -30.05 29.63
C THR A 103 6.84 -30.14 28.21
N ALA A 104 6.61 -31.27 27.52
CA ALA A 104 7.01 -31.42 26.12
C ALA A 104 6.28 -30.40 25.21
N LEU A 105 4.98 -30.18 25.42
CA LEU A 105 4.21 -29.15 24.73
C LEU A 105 4.77 -27.73 25.00
N ALA A 106 5.08 -27.41 26.25
CA ALA A 106 5.63 -26.10 26.63
C ALA A 106 7.00 -25.84 25.99
N SER A 107 7.83 -26.88 25.81
CA SER A 107 9.14 -26.75 25.16
C SER A 107 9.06 -26.29 23.69
N LEU A 108 7.90 -26.43 23.04
CA LEU A 108 7.70 -25.92 21.68
C LEU A 108 7.67 -24.39 21.63
N ASP A 109 7.43 -23.70 22.75
CA ASP A 109 7.41 -22.24 22.80
C ASP A 109 8.80 -21.63 22.57
N ASP A 110 9.86 -22.34 22.98
CA ASP A 110 11.25 -21.92 22.73
C ASP A 110 11.56 -21.86 21.23
N TRP A 111 11.05 -22.83 20.45
CA TRP A 111 11.18 -22.83 18.99
C TRP A 111 10.38 -21.70 18.35
N ARG A 112 9.16 -21.43 18.86
CA ARG A 112 8.34 -20.30 18.40
C ARG A 112 9.02 -18.96 18.65
N ALA A 113 9.63 -18.79 19.83
CA ALA A 113 10.37 -17.58 20.19
C ALA A 113 11.58 -17.36 19.27
N GLN A 114 12.37 -18.42 19.04
CA GLN A 114 13.51 -18.38 18.11
C GLN A 114 13.07 -18.04 16.68
N ALA A 115 12.02 -18.67 16.16
CA ALA A 115 11.49 -18.37 14.84
C ALA A 115 11.02 -16.90 14.73
N SER A 116 10.37 -16.37 15.77
CA SER A 116 9.88 -14.99 15.79
C SER A 116 11.03 -13.98 15.79
N SER A 117 12.13 -14.29 16.48
CA SER A 117 13.34 -13.45 16.50
C SER A 117 14.07 -13.35 15.16
N LEU A 118 13.85 -14.27 14.23
CA LEU A 118 14.38 -14.15 12.86
C LEU A 118 13.61 -13.12 12.02
N ALA A 119 12.37 -12.78 12.40
CA ALA A 119 11.50 -11.90 11.63
C ALA A 119 11.46 -10.44 12.13
N THR A 120 12.10 -10.16 13.28
CA THR A 120 12.11 -8.85 13.94
C THR A 120 13.53 -8.30 14.02
#